data_AF-A0A268NXI7-F1
#
_entry.id   AF-A0A268NXI7-F1
#
_cell.length_a   1.000
_cell.length_b   1.000
_cell.length_c   1.000
_cell.angle_alpha   90.00
_cell.angle_beta   90.00
_cell.angle_gamma   90.00
#
_symmetry.space_group_name_H-M   'P 1'
#
loop_
_entity.id
_entity.type
_entity.pdbx_description
1 polymer ?
#
loop_
_entity_poly.entity_id
_entity_poly.type
_entity_poly.pdbx_seq_one_letter_code
_entity_poly.pdbx_strand_id
1 'polypeptide(L)'
;MSSKKYDYKKKMKNRQKRKMNTLSKVVASTAITTLTIVPFSNLINAEGVSGNVLTNPSAYASAASLTEFQLLTDVAVNAQLGDADENGLYDLGLSLTGRGLADAELFGPERTVIFYSPDLADKWTVEGPAQVRVEILPVTMDALPTLGNLIGDITQQLNSVVNDLVNTVDGIVNNPITAPLIRVSGLTELQDALSALNNIDGALADLLAYNDEVEAVVQPDGSILVNFSDGLGNHLESAVQDVVVQLLNDVVDAIGNVSIDILGGGISVPLEPLQALVQPLLGLIDNISSGAVDLSNDLAGVQLLGSTEVTLNAKVDGTDVSGEVPIYGAGVHDSTIDLQLLNSIGDYDTVIFDDDSDADADADADADADADADADADADADADADADADADADADADADAD
;
A
#
# COMPACT_ATOMS: atom_id res chain seq x y z
N MET A 1 -11.43 -49.68 -3.52
CA MET A 1 -11.00 -48.77 -4.60
C MET A 1 -10.21 -47.64 -3.96
N SER A 2 -8.96 -47.44 -4.36
CA SER A 2 -7.97 -46.58 -3.70
C SER A 2 -8.10 -45.13 -4.18
N SER A 3 -8.15 -44.18 -3.25
CA SER A 3 -8.17 -42.74 -3.51
C SER A 3 -6.80 -42.28 -4.03
N LYS A 4 -6.79 -41.74 -5.25
CA LYS A 4 -5.61 -41.05 -5.79
C LYS A 4 -5.44 -39.72 -5.05
N LYS A 5 -4.44 -39.65 -4.17
CA LYS A 5 -3.95 -38.39 -3.61
C LYS A 5 -3.46 -37.49 -4.75
N TYR A 6 -3.99 -36.28 -4.80
CA TYR A 6 -3.52 -35.22 -5.69
C TYR A 6 -2.12 -34.78 -5.24
N ASP A 7 -1.14 -34.93 -6.13
CA ASP A 7 0.25 -34.57 -5.90
C ASP A 7 0.56 -33.19 -6.49
N TYR A 8 0.41 -32.17 -5.64
CA TYR A 8 0.61 -30.75 -5.98
C TYR A 8 2.05 -30.46 -6.46
N LYS A 9 3.05 -31.26 -6.05
CA LYS A 9 4.45 -31.08 -6.48
C LYS A 9 4.66 -31.37 -7.97
N LYS A 10 3.83 -32.23 -8.56
CA LYS A 10 3.91 -32.57 -9.99
C LYS A 10 3.36 -31.46 -10.89
N LYS A 11 2.36 -30.70 -10.42
CA LYS A 11 1.78 -29.56 -11.17
C LYS A 11 2.71 -28.35 -11.17
N MET A 12 3.41 -28.10 -10.05
CA MET A 12 4.40 -27.03 -9.94
C MET A 12 5.62 -27.25 -10.85
N LYS A 13 6.17 -28.47 -10.90
CA LYS A 13 7.27 -28.80 -11.82
C LYS A 13 6.91 -28.66 -13.29
N ASN A 14 5.64 -28.88 -13.65
CA ASN A 14 5.16 -28.67 -15.03
C ASN A 14 4.95 -27.18 -15.38
N ARG A 15 4.67 -26.31 -14.39
CA ARG A 15 4.63 -24.85 -14.59
C ARG A 15 6.03 -24.26 -14.76
N GLN A 16 7.02 -24.70 -13.97
CA GLN A 16 8.43 -24.28 -14.15
C GLN A 16 9.01 -24.71 -15.52
N LYS A 17 8.69 -25.92 -15.99
CA LYS A 17 9.16 -26.39 -17.31
C LYS A 17 8.58 -25.62 -18.50
N ARG A 18 7.41 -25.01 -18.35
CA ARG A 18 6.81 -24.14 -19.38
C ARG A 18 7.44 -22.74 -19.38
N LYS A 19 7.76 -22.16 -18.21
CA LYS A 19 8.49 -20.87 -18.12
C LYS A 19 9.93 -20.96 -18.65
N MET A 20 10.61 -22.10 -18.50
CA MET A 20 11.99 -22.27 -19.01
C MET A 20 12.10 -22.39 -20.54
N ASN A 21 11.03 -22.78 -21.25
CA ASN A 21 11.07 -22.90 -22.71
C ASN A 21 10.85 -21.58 -23.45
N THR A 22 10.47 -20.50 -22.76
CA THR A 22 10.27 -19.17 -23.36
C THR A 22 11.46 -18.22 -23.16
N LEU A 23 12.50 -18.62 -22.41
CA LEU A 23 13.66 -17.77 -22.07
C LEU A 23 14.98 -18.17 -22.76
N SER A 24 14.95 -19.05 -23.75
CA SER A 24 16.15 -19.46 -24.49
C SER A 24 16.11 -18.94 -25.93
N LYS A 25 16.32 -17.63 -26.12
CA LYS A 25 16.79 -16.99 -27.37
C LYS A 25 16.88 -15.46 -27.23
N VAL A 26 17.88 -14.94 -26.51
CA VAL A 26 18.58 -13.70 -26.92
C VAL A 26 20.06 -13.88 -26.62
N VAL A 27 20.85 -13.63 -27.65
CA VAL A 27 22.27 -13.93 -27.79
C VAL A 27 23.09 -12.74 -27.29
N ALA A 28 24.24 -13.06 -26.71
CA ALA A 28 25.29 -12.13 -26.32
C ALA A 28 25.62 -11.09 -27.41
N SER A 29 25.73 -9.82 -27.01
CA SER A 29 26.55 -8.85 -27.74
C SER A 29 27.25 -7.93 -26.75
N THR A 30 28.50 -8.26 -26.47
CA THR A 30 29.52 -7.33 -25.98
C THR A 30 29.56 -6.09 -26.88
N ALA A 31 29.35 -4.91 -26.33
CA ALA A 31 29.69 -3.65 -26.98
C ALA A 31 30.84 -2.99 -26.20
N ILE A 32 32.05 -3.28 -26.66
CA ILE A 32 33.24 -2.47 -26.41
C ILE A 32 32.98 -1.12 -27.09
N THR A 33 32.76 -0.05 -26.34
CA THR A 33 32.72 1.30 -26.90
C THR A 33 34.16 1.79 -27.08
N THR A 34 34.75 1.44 -28.22
CA THR A 34 35.95 2.10 -28.75
C THR A 34 35.65 3.58 -28.99
N LEU A 35 36.41 4.46 -28.33
CA LEU A 35 36.57 5.87 -28.70
C LEU A 35 37.01 5.97 -30.17
N THR A 36 36.10 6.31 -31.07
CA THR A 36 36.46 6.69 -32.44
C THR A 36 36.64 8.20 -32.50
N ILE A 37 37.89 8.65 -32.37
CA ILE A 37 38.33 9.95 -32.87
C ILE A 37 38.41 9.83 -34.39
N VAL A 38 37.54 10.54 -35.12
CA VAL A 38 37.65 10.70 -36.57
C VAL A 38 38.21 12.11 -36.85
N PRO A 39 39.40 12.26 -37.46
CA PRO A 39 39.87 13.56 -37.91
C PRO A 39 39.15 13.94 -39.21
N PHE A 40 38.45 15.07 -39.19
CA PHE A 40 37.88 15.69 -40.38
C PHE A 40 38.99 16.10 -41.36
N SER A 41 39.01 15.51 -42.55
CA SER A 41 39.53 16.19 -43.73
C SER A 41 38.84 15.68 -45.01
N ASN A 42 38.36 16.68 -45.77
CA ASN A 42 37.91 16.65 -47.17
C ASN A 42 36.70 15.78 -47.55
N LEU A 43 35.56 16.43 -47.75
CA LEU A 43 34.69 16.19 -48.91
C LEU A 43 33.92 17.46 -49.33
N ILE A 44 34.44 18.08 -50.39
CA ILE A 44 33.76 18.53 -51.61
C ILE A 44 32.63 19.58 -51.51
N ASN A 45 32.92 20.70 -52.19
CA ASN A 45 32.03 21.72 -52.73
C ASN A 45 30.66 21.21 -53.23
N ALA A 46 29.59 21.86 -52.77
CA ALA A 46 28.40 22.09 -53.58
C ALA A 46 27.78 23.43 -53.18
N GLU A 47 27.47 24.21 -54.21
CA GLU A 47 27.09 25.61 -54.18
C GLU A 47 25.72 25.85 -53.51
N GLY A 48 25.65 26.91 -52.71
CA GLY A 48 24.48 27.79 -52.61
C GLY A 48 23.24 27.29 -51.88
N VAL A 49 23.26 27.25 -50.54
CA VAL A 49 22.08 27.56 -49.70
C VAL A 49 22.56 28.19 -48.39
N SER A 50 22.28 29.48 -48.20
CA SER A 50 22.41 30.16 -46.91
C SER A 50 21.26 29.72 -45.99
N GLY A 51 21.56 28.83 -45.06
CA GLY A 51 20.68 28.48 -43.94
C GLY A 51 21.50 28.46 -42.66
N ASN A 52 21.20 29.38 -41.76
CA ASN A 52 21.88 29.59 -40.48
C ASN A 52 21.62 28.38 -39.56
N VAL A 53 22.51 27.37 -39.56
CA VAL A 53 22.45 26.27 -38.60
C VAL A 53 23.13 26.74 -37.32
N LEU A 54 22.29 27.16 -36.37
CA LEU A 54 22.66 27.35 -34.97
C LEU A 54 23.21 26.04 -34.42
N THR A 55 24.52 25.96 -34.24
CA THR A 55 25.15 24.96 -33.38
C THR A 55 24.80 25.30 -31.95
N ASN A 56 23.79 24.64 -31.37
CA ASN A 56 23.59 24.63 -29.94
C ASN A 56 24.07 23.28 -29.36
N PRO A 57 25.31 23.17 -28.87
CA PRO A 57 25.75 22.00 -28.11
C PRO A 57 25.40 22.24 -26.66
N SER A 58 24.12 22.09 -26.33
CA SER A 58 23.68 22.01 -24.94
C SER A 58 22.54 21.00 -24.84
N ALA A 59 22.85 19.74 -25.19
CA ALA A 59 22.17 18.62 -24.57
C ALA A 59 22.75 18.51 -23.14
N TYR A 60 22.25 19.36 -22.25
CA TYR A 60 22.30 19.06 -20.83
C TYR A 60 21.50 17.76 -20.67
N ALA A 61 22.17 16.67 -20.33
CA ALA A 61 21.48 15.60 -19.63
C ALA A 61 20.92 16.26 -18.37
N SER A 62 19.60 16.45 -18.30
CA SER A 62 18.97 16.85 -17.06
C SER A 62 19.29 15.73 -16.07
N ALA A 63 20.04 16.04 -15.02
CA ALA A 63 20.05 15.20 -13.84
C ALA A 63 18.58 15.03 -13.45
N ALA A 64 18.07 13.80 -13.52
CA ALA A 64 16.73 13.55 -13.05
C ALA A 64 16.71 13.92 -11.56
N SER A 65 15.72 14.70 -11.15
CA SER A 65 15.57 15.09 -9.75
C SER A 65 14.97 13.92 -8.98
N LEU A 66 15.36 13.70 -7.72
CA LEU A 66 14.67 12.74 -6.84
C LEU A 66 13.16 12.98 -6.77
N THR A 67 12.70 14.22 -6.99
CA THR A 67 11.28 14.58 -7.08
C THR A 67 10.53 13.77 -8.15
N GLU A 68 11.21 13.30 -9.18
CA GLU A 68 10.62 12.47 -10.24
C GLU A 68 10.54 10.98 -9.85
N PHE A 69 11.32 10.57 -8.84
CA PHE A 69 11.45 9.18 -8.37
C PHE A 69 10.85 8.93 -6.98
N GLN A 70 10.43 9.99 -6.29
CA GLN A 70 9.93 9.95 -4.92
C GLN A 70 8.53 9.33 -4.88
N LEU A 71 8.39 8.29 -4.06
CA LEU A 71 7.13 7.59 -3.80
C LEU A 71 6.45 8.08 -2.52
N LEU A 72 7.24 8.47 -1.51
CA LEU A 72 6.74 8.89 -0.19
C LEU A 72 7.09 10.35 0.09
N THR A 73 6.13 11.11 0.63
CA THR A 73 6.34 12.43 1.24
C THR A 73 6.25 12.37 2.77
N ASP A 74 6.62 13.46 3.43
CA ASP A 74 6.64 13.56 4.89
C ASP A 74 7.44 12.42 5.52
N VAL A 75 8.61 12.14 4.94
CA VAL A 75 9.45 11.01 5.34
C VAL A 75 10.12 11.35 6.66
N ALA A 76 10.00 10.45 7.63
CA ALA A 76 10.73 10.50 8.89
C ALA A 76 11.55 9.22 9.04
N VAL A 77 12.86 9.38 9.19
CA VAL A 77 13.82 8.31 9.43
C VAL A 77 14.14 8.30 10.92
N ASN A 78 14.25 7.11 11.50
CA ASN A 78 14.76 6.93 12.84
C ASN A 78 15.81 5.83 12.85
N ALA A 79 16.94 6.11 13.47
CA ALA A 79 18.04 5.17 13.61
C ALA A 79 18.43 5.06 15.09
N GLN A 80 18.44 3.84 15.60
CA GLN A 80 18.76 3.54 17.00
C GLN A 80 19.96 2.60 17.05
N LEU A 81 21.10 3.15 17.44
CA LEU A 81 22.31 2.37 17.68
C LEU A 81 22.26 1.80 19.11
N GLY A 82 22.31 0.48 19.21
CA GLY A 82 22.50 -0.26 20.45
C GLY A 82 23.97 -0.50 20.76
N ASP A 83 24.23 -1.23 21.84
CA ASP A 83 25.59 -1.56 22.27
C ASP A 83 26.29 -2.51 21.30
N ALA A 84 27.62 -2.43 21.23
CA ALA A 84 28.43 -3.40 20.50
C ALA A 84 28.39 -4.78 21.18
N ASP A 85 28.25 -5.83 20.37
CA ASP A 85 28.29 -7.21 20.84
C ASP A 85 29.73 -7.69 21.15
N GLU A 86 29.88 -8.95 21.56
CA GLU A 86 31.18 -9.54 21.90
C GLU A 86 32.20 -9.53 20.73
N ASN A 87 31.73 -9.33 19.50
CA ASN A 87 32.56 -9.24 18.30
C ASN A 87 32.80 -7.80 17.84
N GLY A 88 32.28 -6.80 18.57
CA GLY A 88 32.38 -5.38 18.22
C GLY A 88 31.36 -4.93 17.17
N LEU A 89 30.30 -5.70 16.93
CA LEU A 89 29.22 -5.33 16.01
C LEU A 89 28.08 -4.64 16.78
N TYR A 90 27.71 -3.45 16.34
CA TYR A 90 26.60 -2.69 16.92
C TYR A 90 25.26 -3.18 16.37
N ASP A 91 24.25 -3.25 17.23
CA ASP A 91 22.86 -3.40 16.81
C ASP A 91 22.35 -2.05 16.28
N LEU A 92 21.78 -2.01 15.09
CA LEU A 92 21.21 -0.82 14.50
C LEU A 92 19.75 -1.07 14.11
N GLY A 93 18.83 -0.52 14.89
CA GLY A 93 17.41 -0.48 14.54
C GLY A 93 17.13 0.68 13.58
N LEU A 94 16.51 0.39 12.45
CA LEU A 94 16.12 1.37 11.44
C LEU A 94 14.60 1.38 11.29
N SER A 95 14.01 2.56 11.28
CA SER A 95 12.63 2.74 10.84
C SER A 95 12.48 3.94 9.90
N LEU A 96 11.55 3.81 8.98
CA LEU A 96 11.13 4.86 8.08
C LEU A 96 9.60 4.91 8.07
N THR A 97 9.06 6.11 8.22
CA THR A 97 7.64 6.38 8.01
C THR A 97 7.47 7.42 6.91
N GLY A 98 6.37 7.36 6.17
CA GLY A 98 6.05 8.33 5.14
C GLY A 98 4.62 8.15 4.61
N ARG A 99 4.18 9.05 3.74
CA ARG A 99 2.86 9.02 3.11
C ARG A 99 2.99 8.89 1.60
N GLY A 100 2.16 8.06 0.97
CA GLY A 100 2.13 7.93 -0.48
C GLY A 100 1.93 9.26 -1.18
N LEU A 101 2.81 9.58 -2.13
CA LEU A 101 2.71 10.78 -2.94
C LEU A 101 1.69 10.55 -4.08
N ALA A 102 0.76 11.50 -4.21
CA ALA A 102 -0.19 11.50 -5.33
C ALA A 102 0.54 11.57 -6.68
N ASP A 103 0.03 10.82 -7.65
CA ASP A 103 0.55 10.70 -9.02
C ASP A 103 1.92 10.01 -9.17
N ALA A 104 2.71 9.84 -8.10
CA ALA A 104 4.01 9.15 -8.15
C ALA A 104 3.88 7.66 -8.55
N GLU A 105 2.78 7.02 -8.14
CA GLU A 105 2.47 5.63 -8.48
C GLU A 105 2.16 5.42 -9.97
N LEU A 106 1.92 6.50 -10.75
CA LEU A 106 1.70 6.41 -12.20
C LEU A 106 3.00 6.19 -12.99
N PHE A 107 4.16 6.41 -12.37
CA PHE A 107 5.46 6.35 -13.03
C PHE A 107 6.14 4.98 -12.96
N GLY A 108 5.67 4.09 -12.08
CA GLY A 108 6.16 2.71 -11.99
C GLY A 108 5.46 1.91 -10.88
N PRO A 109 5.27 0.59 -11.06
CA PRO A 109 4.67 -0.26 -10.03
C PRO A 109 5.64 -0.63 -8.91
N GLU A 110 6.94 -0.33 -9.08
CA GLU A 110 7.92 -0.65 -8.05
C GLU A 110 7.75 0.28 -6.86
N ARG A 111 7.90 -0.28 -5.67
CA ARG A 111 7.71 0.38 -4.39
C ARG A 111 8.82 -0.13 -3.48
N THR A 112 9.83 0.71 -3.31
CA THR A 112 11.04 0.38 -2.57
C THR A 112 11.30 1.45 -1.53
N VAL A 113 11.60 1.02 -0.30
CA VAL A 113 12.21 1.89 0.71
C VAL A 113 13.71 1.67 0.71
N ILE A 114 14.46 2.76 0.81
CA ILE A 114 15.91 2.76 0.89
C ILE A 114 16.32 3.35 2.22
N PHE A 115 17.27 2.70 2.88
CA PHE A 115 18.14 3.33 3.86
C PHE A 115 19.53 3.47 3.25
N TYR A 116 20.19 4.60 3.43
CA TYR A 116 21.50 4.86 2.80
C TYR A 116 22.43 5.53 3.80
N SER A 117 23.63 4.98 3.96
CA SER A 117 24.72 5.63 4.69
C SER A 117 26.05 5.33 3.99
N PRO A 118 26.69 6.32 3.36
CA PRO A 118 27.95 6.11 2.66
C PRO A 118 29.10 5.73 3.62
N ASP A 119 29.04 6.18 4.88
CA ASP A 119 30.06 5.87 5.90
C ASP A 119 29.99 4.41 6.37
N LEU A 120 28.83 3.76 6.19
CA LEU A 120 28.58 2.36 6.53
C LEU A 120 28.63 1.43 5.30
N ALA A 121 29.13 1.93 4.15
CA ALA A 121 29.33 1.12 2.96
C ALA A 121 30.24 -0.08 3.24
N ASP A 122 29.78 -1.29 2.87
CA ASP A 122 30.40 -2.58 3.18
C ASP A 122 30.57 -2.89 4.70
N LYS A 123 30.00 -2.08 5.60
CA LYS A 123 30.13 -2.24 7.07
C LYS A 123 28.88 -2.73 7.76
N TRP A 124 27.73 -2.78 7.09
CA TRP A 124 26.48 -3.24 7.71
C TRP A 124 25.83 -4.44 7.00
N THR A 125 25.10 -5.25 7.77
CA THR A 125 24.34 -6.41 7.28
C THR A 125 22.97 -6.47 7.93
N VAL A 126 21.91 -6.79 7.18
CA VAL A 126 20.56 -6.89 7.76
C VAL A 126 20.38 -8.19 8.54
N GLU A 127 19.75 -8.09 9.71
CA GLU A 127 19.33 -9.22 10.55
C GLU A 127 17.85 -9.58 10.31
N GLY A 128 17.62 -10.52 9.40
CA GLY A 128 16.29 -11.01 9.09
C GLY A 128 15.51 -10.11 8.11
N PRO A 129 14.21 -10.37 7.90
CA PRO A 129 13.39 -9.57 7.01
C PRO A 129 13.01 -8.23 7.66
N ALA A 130 12.79 -7.22 6.82
CA ALA A 130 12.17 -5.97 7.21
C ALA A 130 10.66 -6.18 7.40
N GLN A 131 10.08 -5.53 8.41
CA GLN A 131 8.64 -5.46 8.59
C GLN A 131 8.10 -4.28 7.80
N VAL A 132 7.15 -4.53 6.91
CA VAL A 132 6.53 -3.50 6.08
C VAL A 132 5.04 -3.41 6.39
N ARG A 133 4.58 -2.22 6.76
CA ARG A 133 3.17 -1.89 6.92
C ARG A 133 2.78 -0.78 5.98
N VAL A 134 1.73 -0.99 5.18
CA VAL A 134 1.19 0.02 4.26
C VAL A 134 -0.32 0.12 4.47
N GLU A 135 -0.79 1.28 4.86
CA GLU A 135 -2.22 1.59 4.84
C GLU A 135 -2.67 1.75 3.39
N ILE A 136 -3.73 1.03 3.03
CA ILE A 136 -4.26 1.01 1.68
C ILE A 136 -5.34 2.07 1.57
N LEU A 137 -5.23 2.96 0.59
CA LEU A 137 -6.30 3.90 0.29
C LEU A 137 -7.49 3.16 -0.34
N PRO A 138 -8.73 3.63 -0.12
CA PRO A 138 -9.93 2.99 -0.66
C PRO A 138 -9.86 2.71 -2.17
N VAL A 139 -10.14 1.47 -2.56
CA VAL A 139 -10.24 1.06 -3.97
C VAL A 139 -11.70 1.20 -4.43
N THR A 140 -11.92 1.70 -5.64
CA THR A 140 -13.26 1.77 -6.26
C THR A 140 -13.35 0.87 -7.49
N MET A 141 -14.56 0.52 -7.90
CA MET A 141 -14.83 -0.26 -9.10
C MET A 141 -14.42 0.46 -10.40
N ASP A 142 -14.33 1.79 -10.39
CA ASP A 142 -13.79 2.57 -11.51
C ASP A 142 -12.33 2.24 -11.79
N ALA A 143 -11.58 1.90 -10.73
CA ALA A 143 -10.19 1.47 -10.81
C ALA A 143 -10.03 -0.02 -11.19
N LEU A 144 -11.13 -0.77 -11.29
CA LEU A 144 -11.15 -2.21 -11.57
C LEU A 144 -12.01 -2.55 -12.81
N PRO A 145 -11.71 -1.99 -14.00
CA PRO A 145 -12.55 -2.18 -15.19
C PRO A 145 -12.68 -3.64 -15.62
N THR A 146 -11.65 -4.47 -15.41
CA THR A 146 -11.71 -5.90 -15.73
C THR A 146 -12.81 -6.58 -14.91
N LEU A 147 -12.86 -6.26 -13.62
CA LEU A 147 -13.85 -6.80 -12.70
C LEU A 147 -15.24 -6.17 -12.92
N GLY A 148 -15.28 -4.84 -13.11
CA GLY A 148 -16.51 -4.08 -13.32
C GLY A 148 -17.32 -4.59 -14.51
N ASN A 149 -16.67 -4.94 -15.62
CA ASN A 149 -17.36 -5.52 -16.78
C ASN A 149 -17.97 -6.89 -16.47
N LEU A 150 -17.24 -7.76 -15.78
CA LEU A 150 -17.70 -9.11 -15.44
C LEU A 150 -18.89 -9.08 -14.47
N ILE A 151 -18.81 -8.23 -13.44
CA ILE A 151 -19.86 -8.10 -12.44
C ILE A 151 -21.05 -7.30 -12.96
N GLY A 152 -20.82 -6.28 -13.79
CA GLY A 152 -21.86 -5.46 -14.39
C GLY A 152 -22.87 -6.28 -15.19
N ASP A 153 -22.40 -7.23 -15.99
CA ASP A 153 -23.28 -8.09 -16.80
C ASP A 153 -24.17 -8.99 -15.91
N ILE A 154 -23.61 -9.60 -14.86
CA ILE A 154 -24.36 -10.52 -13.99
C ILE A 154 -25.31 -9.77 -13.06
N THR A 155 -24.91 -8.62 -12.53
CA THR A 155 -25.77 -7.77 -11.68
C THR A 155 -26.96 -7.24 -12.46
N GLN A 156 -26.81 -6.85 -13.73
CA GLN A 156 -27.94 -6.45 -14.57
C GLN A 156 -28.96 -7.60 -14.75
N GLN A 157 -28.49 -8.81 -15.02
CA GLN A 157 -29.35 -9.99 -15.14
C GLN A 157 -30.06 -10.32 -13.83
N LEU A 158 -29.33 -10.29 -12.71
CA LEU A 158 -29.89 -10.50 -11.37
C LEU A 158 -30.96 -9.48 -11.05
N ASN A 159 -30.68 -8.18 -11.22
CA ASN A 159 -31.65 -7.11 -10.98
C ASN A 159 -32.93 -7.32 -11.81
N SER A 160 -32.82 -7.69 -13.09
CA SER A 160 -33.99 -7.98 -13.92
C SER A 160 -34.81 -9.14 -13.37
N VAL A 161 -34.18 -10.29 -13.10
CA VAL A 161 -34.87 -11.51 -12.66
C VAL A 161 -35.48 -11.34 -11.27
N VAL A 162 -34.76 -10.69 -10.35
CA VAL A 162 -35.25 -10.42 -8.99
C VAL A 162 -36.41 -9.44 -9.03
N ASN A 163 -36.36 -8.39 -9.84
CA ASN A 163 -37.48 -7.46 -10.00
C ASN A 163 -38.73 -8.15 -10.56
N ASP A 164 -38.59 -9.00 -11.57
CA ASP A 164 -39.70 -9.78 -12.12
C ASP A 164 -40.32 -10.73 -11.08
N LEU A 165 -39.47 -11.36 -10.26
CA LEU A 165 -39.91 -12.22 -9.16
C LEU A 165 -40.65 -11.42 -8.08
N VAL A 166 -40.08 -10.30 -7.63
CA VAL A 166 -40.71 -9.41 -6.63
C VAL A 166 -42.07 -8.92 -7.14
N ASN A 167 -42.15 -8.44 -8.38
CA ASN A 167 -43.41 -8.01 -8.99
C ASN A 167 -44.46 -9.14 -9.03
N THR A 168 -44.03 -10.37 -9.33
CA THR A 168 -44.91 -11.55 -9.33
C THR A 168 -45.41 -11.85 -7.92
N VAL A 169 -44.52 -11.82 -6.93
CA VAL A 169 -44.86 -12.06 -5.51
C VAL A 169 -45.80 -10.99 -5.00
N ASP A 170 -45.51 -9.71 -5.27
CA ASP A 170 -46.35 -8.58 -4.86
C ASP A 170 -47.75 -8.66 -5.45
N GLY A 171 -47.89 -9.11 -6.70
CA GLY A 171 -49.20 -9.35 -7.31
C GLY A 171 -50.04 -10.40 -6.59
N ILE A 172 -49.39 -11.40 -5.97
CA ILE A 172 -50.05 -12.48 -5.22
C ILE A 172 -50.33 -12.05 -3.77
N VAL A 173 -49.38 -11.37 -3.13
CA VAL A 173 -49.48 -10.92 -1.73
C VAL A 173 -50.48 -9.77 -1.57
N ASN A 174 -50.59 -8.88 -2.56
CA ASN A 174 -51.53 -7.75 -2.50
C ASN A 174 -52.97 -8.12 -2.89
N ASN A 175 -53.23 -9.38 -3.28
CA ASN A 175 -54.58 -9.85 -3.57
C ASN A 175 -55.20 -10.50 -2.33
N PRO A 176 -56.34 -9.99 -1.81
CA PRO A 176 -56.96 -10.47 -0.56
C PRO A 176 -57.32 -11.95 -0.54
N ILE A 177 -57.50 -12.57 -1.72
CA ILE A 177 -57.89 -13.97 -1.86
C ILE A 177 -56.66 -14.89 -1.76
N THR A 178 -55.53 -14.47 -2.31
CA THR A 178 -54.30 -15.28 -2.40
C THR A 178 -53.28 -14.97 -1.32
N ALA A 179 -53.33 -13.79 -0.71
CA ALA A 179 -52.44 -13.38 0.38
C ALA A 179 -52.40 -14.37 1.57
N PRO A 180 -53.51 -14.95 2.04
CA PRO A 180 -53.48 -15.92 3.14
C PRO A 180 -52.87 -17.27 2.76
N LEU A 181 -52.68 -17.50 1.46
CA LEU A 181 -52.32 -18.79 0.89
C LEU A 181 -50.85 -18.86 0.49
N ILE A 182 -50.06 -17.79 0.62
CA ILE A 182 -48.66 -17.77 0.21
C ILE A 182 -47.73 -17.62 1.41
N ARG A 183 -46.60 -18.32 1.38
CA ARG A 183 -45.46 -18.10 2.26
C ARG A 183 -44.24 -17.84 1.41
N VAL A 184 -43.60 -16.70 1.64
CA VAL A 184 -42.38 -16.29 0.97
C VAL A 184 -41.26 -16.29 2.00
N SER A 185 -40.11 -16.84 1.64
CA SER A 185 -38.92 -16.88 2.50
C SER A 185 -37.68 -16.65 1.63
N GLY A 186 -36.66 -16.01 2.18
CA GLY A 186 -35.39 -15.74 1.47
C GLY A 186 -35.40 -14.55 0.51
N LEU A 187 -36.56 -13.97 0.19
CA LEU A 187 -36.67 -12.89 -0.79
C LEU A 187 -36.05 -11.58 -0.27
N THR A 188 -36.22 -11.26 1.01
CA THR A 188 -35.60 -10.08 1.62
C THR A 188 -34.08 -10.25 1.66
N GLU A 189 -33.59 -11.40 2.10
CA GLU A 189 -32.16 -11.71 2.15
C GLU A 189 -31.52 -11.64 0.75
N LEU A 190 -32.24 -12.05 -0.30
CA LEU A 190 -31.79 -11.90 -1.68
C LEU A 190 -31.72 -10.43 -2.12
N GLN A 191 -32.71 -9.62 -1.76
CA GLN A 191 -32.69 -8.18 -2.05
C GLN A 191 -31.53 -7.47 -1.32
N ASP A 192 -31.26 -7.86 -0.08
CA ASP A 192 -30.16 -7.33 0.73
C ASP A 192 -28.80 -7.73 0.14
N ALA A 193 -28.61 -9.01 -0.19
CA ALA A 193 -27.38 -9.51 -0.83
C ALA A 193 -27.13 -8.84 -2.19
N LEU A 194 -28.18 -8.65 -3.01
CA LEU A 194 -28.08 -7.94 -4.27
C LEU A 194 -27.77 -6.46 -4.09
N SER A 195 -28.30 -5.82 -3.05
CA SER A 195 -28.00 -4.43 -2.72
C SER A 195 -26.54 -4.26 -2.28
N ALA A 196 -26.01 -5.21 -1.50
CA ALA A 196 -24.60 -5.26 -1.14
C ALA A 196 -23.70 -5.45 -2.38
N LEU A 197 -24.07 -6.37 -3.27
CA LEU A 197 -23.35 -6.59 -4.53
C LEU A 197 -23.45 -5.39 -5.50
N ASN A 198 -24.52 -4.59 -5.45
CA ASN A 198 -24.60 -3.35 -6.24
C ASN A 198 -23.79 -2.21 -5.60
N ASN A 199 -23.35 -2.34 -4.35
CA ASN A 199 -22.60 -1.33 -3.59
C ASN A 199 -21.18 -1.83 -3.23
N ILE A 200 -20.49 -2.42 -4.21
CA ILE A 200 -19.15 -3.02 -4.02
C ILE A 200 -18.14 -1.99 -3.54
N ASP A 201 -18.23 -0.75 -4.02
CA ASP A 201 -17.34 0.34 -3.60
C ASP A 201 -17.35 0.53 -2.07
N GLY A 202 -18.53 0.38 -1.44
CA GLY A 202 -18.64 0.44 0.00
C GLY A 202 -17.90 -0.71 0.70
N ALA A 203 -17.90 -1.91 0.11
CA ALA A 203 -17.19 -3.06 0.66
C ALA A 203 -15.67 -3.00 0.42
N LEU A 204 -15.25 -2.37 -0.69
CA LEU A 204 -13.84 -2.15 -1.03
C LEU A 204 -13.21 -0.95 -0.30
N ALA A 205 -14.02 -0.09 0.31
CA ALA A 205 -13.51 1.04 1.09
C ALA A 205 -12.77 0.59 2.37
N ASP A 206 -13.11 -0.58 2.90
CA ASP A 206 -12.59 -1.13 4.15
C ASP A 206 -11.43 -2.12 3.93
N LEU A 207 -10.73 -2.04 2.80
CA LEU A 207 -9.53 -2.86 2.59
C LEU A 207 -8.50 -2.57 3.69
N LEU A 208 -8.09 -3.62 4.37
CA LEU A 208 -7.16 -3.54 5.50
C LEU A 208 -5.75 -3.16 5.02
N ALA A 209 -4.91 -2.73 5.97
CA ALA A 209 -3.51 -2.45 5.70
C ALA A 209 -2.76 -3.72 5.27
N TYR A 210 -1.83 -3.57 4.34
CA TYR A 210 -0.81 -4.57 4.02
C TYR A 210 0.20 -4.64 5.15
N ASN A 211 0.51 -5.86 5.59
CA ASN A 211 1.53 -6.12 6.61
C ASN A 211 2.26 -7.41 6.25
N ASP A 212 3.58 -7.34 6.00
CA ASP A 212 4.37 -8.49 5.60
C ASP A 212 5.85 -8.35 5.99
N GLU A 213 6.55 -9.49 5.97
CA GLU A 213 7.99 -9.61 6.16
C GLU A 213 8.69 -9.67 4.80
N VAL A 214 9.52 -8.68 4.51
CA VAL A 214 10.17 -8.49 3.20
C VAL A 214 11.68 -8.60 3.34
N GLU A 215 12.33 -9.39 2.48
CA GLU A 215 13.79 -9.48 2.46
C GLU A 215 14.42 -8.13 2.07
N ALA A 216 15.36 -7.65 2.89
CA ALA A 216 16.14 -6.47 2.61
C ALA A 216 17.46 -6.83 1.90
N VAL A 217 17.85 -6.05 0.91
CA VAL A 217 19.06 -6.27 0.11
C VAL A 217 20.07 -5.18 0.40
N VAL A 218 21.22 -5.55 0.98
CA VAL A 218 22.35 -4.63 1.19
C VAL A 218 23.17 -4.51 -0.08
N GLN A 219 23.46 -3.29 -0.49
CA GLN A 219 24.32 -2.98 -1.63
C GLN A 219 25.72 -2.52 -1.16
N PRO A 220 26.76 -2.73 -1.99
CA PRO A 220 28.13 -2.30 -1.67
C PRO A 220 28.31 -0.79 -1.51
N ASP A 221 27.37 0.00 -2.00
CA ASP A 221 27.40 1.46 -1.88
C ASP A 221 26.90 1.97 -0.52
N GLY A 222 26.52 1.08 0.40
CA GLY A 222 25.97 1.46 1.70
C GLY A 222 24.48 1.77 1.66
N SER A 223 23.75 1.30 0.64
CA SER A 223 22.28 1.32 0.63
C SER A 223 21.67 -0.04 1.02
N ILE A 224 20.53 0.00 1.70
CA ILE A 224 19.67 -1.16 2.00
C ILE A 224 18.35 -0.94 1.28
N LEU A 225 18.00 -1.85 0.38
CA LEU A 225 16.76 -1.81 -0.40
C LEU A 225 15.72 -2.76 0.21
N VAL A 226 14.52 -2.28 0.45
CA VAL A 226 13.36 -3.07 0.86
C VAL A 226 12.27 -2.91 -0.20
N ASN A 227 12.18 -3.88 -1.13
CA ASN A 227 11.19 -3.86 -2.20
C ASN A 227 9.96 -4.70 -1.82
N PHE A 228 8.82 -4.03 -1.66
CA PHE A 228 7.56 -4.67 -1.24
C PHE A 228 6.48 -4.62 -2.33
N SER A 229 6.85 -4.30 -3.57
CA SER A 229 5.94 -4.13 -4.71
C SER A 229 5.08 -5.37 -4.95
N ASP A 230 5.74 -6.54 -5.05
CA ASP A 230 5.08 -7.81 -5.32
C ASP A 230 4.17 -8.23 -4.16
N GLY A 231 4.63 -8.05 -2.92
CA GLY A 231 3.86 -8.40 -1.72
C GLY A 231 2.59 -7.57 -1.61
N LEU A 232 2.71 -6.25 -1.78
CA LEU A 232 1.57 -5.33 -1.77
C LEU A 232 0.60 -5.62 -2.93
N GLY A 233 1.11 -5.84 -4.15
CA GLY A 233 0.28 -6.16 -5.31
C GLY A 233 -0.54 -7.45 -5.12
N ASN A 234 0.10 -8.52 -4.65
CA ASN A 234 -0.57 -9.79 -4.35
C ASN A 234 -1.59 -9.66 -3.22
N HIS A 235 -1.28 -8.88 -2.19
CA HIS A 235 -2.19 -8.62 -1.07
C HIS A 235 -3.44 -7.88 -1.54
N LEU A 236 -3.28 -6.80 -2.32
CA LEU A 236 -4.37 -6.04 -2.90
C LEU A 236 -5.26 -6.90 -3.79
N GLU A 237 -4.64 -7.67 -4.69
CA GLU A 237 -5.38 -8.57 -5.58
C GLU A 237 -6.20 -9.59 -4.77
N SER A 238 -5.59 -10.22 -3.78
CA SER A 238 -6.28 -11.21 -2.93
C SER A 238 -7.41 -10.56 -2.12
N ALA A 239 -7.17 -9.39 -1.53
CA ALA A 239 -8.16 -8.71 -0.70
C ALA A 239 -9.38 -8.25 -1.51
N VAL A 240 -9.17 -7.71 -2.72
CA VAL A 240 -10.25 -7.37 -3.65
C VAL A 240 -11.02 -8.62 -4.08
N GLN A 241 -10.31 -9.70 -4.44
CA GLN A 241 -10.93 -10.96 -4.83
C GLN A 241 -11.79 -11.54 -3.70
N ASP A 242 -11.29 -11.54 -2.47
CA ASP A 242 -11.99 -12.09 -1.30
C ASP A 242 -13.30 -11.34 -1.03
N VAL A 243 -13.27 -10.00 -1.03
CA VAL A 243 -14.46 -9.16 -0.83
C VAL A 243 -15.52 -9.47 -1.89
N VAL A 244 -15.10 -9.51 -3.16
CA VAL A 244 -16.01 -9.71 -4.29
C VAL A 244 -16.57 -11.12 -4.31
N VAL A 245 -15.73 -12.12 -4.06
CA VAL A 245 -16.15 -13.53 -3.98
C VAL A 245 -17.14 -13.71 -2.83
N GLN A 246 -16.92 -13.06 -1.68
CA GLN A 246 -17.87 -13.09 -0.58
C GLN A 246 -19.25 -12.53 -0.99
N LEU A 247 -19.30 -11.34 -1.58
CA LEU A 247 -20.56 -10.74 -2.05
C LEU A 247 -21.30 -11.63 -3.07
N LEU A 248 -20.57 -12.25 -4.00
CA LEU A 248 -21.16 -13.16 -4.98
C LEU A 248 -21.67 -14.45 -4.31
N ASN A 249 -20.95 -14.99 -3.33
CA ASN A 249 -21.40 -16.15 -2.56
C ASN A 249 -22.68 -15.83 -1.76
N ASP A 250 -22.75 -14.65 -1.14
CA ASP A 250 -23.93 -14.21 -0.40
C ASP A 250 -25.17 -14.17 -1.31
N VAL A 251 -25.02 -13.70 -2.55
CA VAL A 251 -26.09 -13.74 -3.56
C VAL A 251 -26.46 -15.18 -3.94
N VAL A 252 -25.48 -16.05 -4.18
CA VAL A 252 -25.73 -17.47 -4.51
C VAL A 252 -26.50 -18.17 -3.37
N ASP A 253 -26.09 -17.97 -2.13
CA ASP A 253 -26.73 -18.54 -0.95
C ASP A 253 -28.14 -17.99 -0.79
N ALA A 254 -28.33 -16.68 -0.98
CA ALA A 254 -29.65 -16.06 -0.91
C ALA A 254 -30.60 -16.60 -2.00
N ILE A 255 -30.12 -16.81 -3.22
CA ILE A 255 -30.88 -17.47 -4.30
C ILE A 255 -31.31 -18.88 -3.85
N GLY A 256 -30.38 -19.65 -3.28
CA GLY A 256 -30.65 -21.01 -2.81
C GLY A 256 -31.69 -21.10 -1.69
N ASN A 257 -31.82 -20.04 -0.90
CA ASN A 257 -32.75 -19.95 0.23
C ASN A 257 -34.13 -19.40 -0.14
N VAL A 258 -34.32 -18.91 -1.37
CA VAL A 258 -35.62 -18.41 -1.82
C VAL A 258 -36.60 -19.57 -1.98
N SER A 259 -37.68 -19.52 -1.19
CA SER A 259 -38.80 -20.46 -1.28
C SER A 259 -40.13 -19.73 -1.30
N ILE A 260 -41.02 -20.17 -2.17
CA ILE A 260 -42.38 -19.65 -2.30
C ILE A 260 -43.36 -20.81 -2.25
N ASP A 261 -44.01 -20.98 -1.11
CA ASP A 261 -45.00 -22.03 -0.87
C ASP A 261 -46.42 -21.50 -1.00
N ILE A 262 -47.25 -22.18 -1.81
CA ILE A 262 -48.66 -21.80 -2.01
C ILE A 262 -49.58 -22.89 -1.46
N LEU A 263 -50.23 -22.58 -0.34
CA LEU A 263 -51.24 -23.37 0.36
C LEU A 263 -52.54 -23.38 -0.45
N GLY A 264 -52.66 -24.29 -1.42
CA GLY A 264 -53.91 -24.43 -2.20
C GLY A 264 -53.78 -24.95 -3.64
N GLY A 265 -52.56 -25.22 -4.11
CA GLY A 265 -52.30 -26.08 -5.29
C GLY A 265 -52.66 -25.53 -6.67
N GLY A 266 -53.02 -24.25 -6.81
CA GLY A 266 -53.49 -23.67 -8.08
C GLY A 266 -52.56 -22.64 -8.74
N ILE A 267 -51.56 -22.12 -8.03
CA ILE A 267 -50.63 -21.08 -8.51
C ILE A 267 -49.22 -21.57 -8.19
N SER A 268 -48.30 -21.43 -9.14
CA SER A 268 -46.87 -21.73 -8.97
C SER A 268 -46.07 -20.50 -9.36
N VAL A 269 -45.15 -20.05 -8.50
CA VAL A 269 -44.20 -19.00 -8.87
C VAL A 269 -42.97 -19.65 -9.50
N PRO A 270 -42.63 -19.33 -10.76
CA PRO A 270 -41.48 -19.94 -11.41
C PRO A 270 -40.18 -19.39 -10.83
N LEU A 271 -39.46 -20.20 -10.05
CA LEU A 271 -38.13 -19.88 -9.54
C LEU A 271 -37.00 -20.30 -10.51
N GLU A 272 -37.34 -21.00 -11.59
CA GLU A 272 -36.39 -21.49 -12.59
C GLU A 272 -35.50 -20.38 -13.18
N PRO A 273 -36.01 -19.17 -13.52
CA PRO A 273 -35.16 -18.09 -14.02
C PRO A 273 -34.10 -17.64 -13.00
N LEU A 274 -34.48 -17.59 -11.71
CA LEU A 274 -33.56 -17.22 -10.64
C LEU A 274 -32.52 -18.32 -10.40
N GLN A 275 -32.95 -19.57 -10.34
CA GLN A 275 -32.07 -20.73 -10.15
C GLN A 275 -31.09 -20.91 -11.31
N ALA A 276 -31.48 -20.52 -12.53
CA ALA A 276 -30.60 -20.58 -13.71
C ALA A 276 -29.37 -19.65 -13.59
N LEU A 277 -29.42 -18.60 -12.75
CA LEU A 277 -28.31 -17.68 -12.53
C LEU A 277 -27.22 -18.22 -11.59
N VAL A 278 -27.51 -19.28 -10.82
CA VAL A 278 -26.57 -19.86 -9.85
C VAL A 278 -25.32 -20.40 -10.55
N GLN A 279 -25.46 -21.11 -11.67
CA GLN A 279 -24.31 -21.70 -12.36
C GLN A 279 -23.38 -20.64 -12.98
N PRO A 280 -23.89 -19.60 -13.68
CA PRO A 280 -23.09 -18.45 -14.09
C PRO A 280 -22.35 -17.78 -12.92
N LEU A 281 -23.02 -17.56 -11.79
CA LEU A 281 -22.41 -16.95 -10.61
C LEU A 281 -21.28 -17.81 -10.04
N LEU A 282 -21.49 -19.12 -9.86
CA LEU A 282 -20.44 -20.04 -9.41
C LEU A 282 -19.26 -20.08 -10.39
N GLY A 283 -19.53 -20.02 -11.70
CA GLY A 283 -18.48 -19.92 -12.72
C GLY A 283 -17.68 -18.62 -12.61
N LEU A 284 -18.33 -17.50 -12.31
CA LEU A 284 -17.66 -16.23 -12.06
C LEU A 284 -16.81 -16.29 -10.79
N ILE A 285 -17.36 -16.80 -9.69
CA ILE A 285 -16.65 -17.01 -8.42
C ILE A 285 -15.41 -17.89 -8.63
N ASP A 286 -15.53 -18.99 -9.36
CA ASP A 286 -14.39 -19.87 -9.68
C ASP A 286 -13.33 -19.15 -10.52
N ASN A 287 -13.72 -18.32 -11.49
CA ASN A 287 -12.78 -17.56 -12.31
C ASN A 287 -12.02 -16.51 -11.48
N ILE A 288 -12.72 -15.80 -10.60
CA ILE A 288 -12.11 -14.79 -9.72
C ILE A 288 -11.18 -15.48 -8.70
N SER A 289 -11.70 -16.44 -7.93
CA SER A 289 -10.94 -17.13 -6.86
C SER A 289 -9.76 -17.98 -7.36
N SER A 290 -9.77 -18.40 -8.63
CA SER A 290 -8.65 -19.15 -9.21
C SER A 290 -7.52 -18.27 -9.76
N GLY A 291 -7.66 -16.94 -9.69
CA GLY A 291 -6.75 -15.97 -10.30
C GLY A 291 -6.77 -16.04 -11.83
N ALA A 292 -7.89 -16.49 -12.43
CA ALA A 292 -8.08 -16.41 -13.87
C ALA A 292 -8.45 -14.98 -14.31
N VAL A 293 -9.00 -14.20 -13.38
CA VAL A 293 -9.17 -12.76 -13.50
C VAL A 293 -7.90 -12.10 -12.95
N ASP A 294 -7.07 -11.59 -13.86
CA ASP A 294 -5.83 -10.90 -13.53
C ASP A 294 -6.12 -9.42 -13.25
N LEU A 295 -6.00 -9.02 -11.98
CA LEU A 295 -6.23 -7.65 -11.54
C LEU A 295 -4.95 -6.81 -11.47
N SER A 296 -3.79 -7.39 -11.79
CA SER A 296 -2.50 -6.70 -11.64
C SER A 296 -2.42 -5.43 -12.48
N ASN A 297 -2.96 -5.45 -13.71
CA ASN A 297 -2.98 -4.29 -14.59
C ASN A 297 -3.94 -3.20 -14.10
N ASP A 298 -5.09 -3.60 -13.56
CA ASP A 298 -6.09 -2.68 -13.02
C ASP A 298 -5.51 -1.98 -11.79
N LEU A 299 -4.93 -2.74 -10.86
CA LEU A 299 -4.39 -2.26 -9.59
C LEU A 299 -3.05 -1.52 -9.70
N ALA A 300 -2.25 -1.77 -10.74
CA ALA A 300 -0.97 -1.09 -10.93
C ALA A 300 -1.12 0.41 -11.23
N GLY A 301 -2.27 0.84 -11.77
CA GLY A 301 -2.53 2.24 -12.11
C GLY A 301 -3.26 3.04 -11.02
N VAL A 302 -3.49 2.44 -9.85
CA VAL A 302 -4.30 3.03 -8.79
C VAL A 302 -3.40 3.58 -7.71
N GLN A 303 -3.68 4.79 -7.26
CA GLN A 303 -3.01 5.36 -6.11
C GLN A 303 -3.55 4.69 -4.85
N LEU A 304 -2.73 3.83 -4.23
CA LEU A 304 -3.15 2.98 -3.12
C LEU A 304 -2.31 3.18 -1.86
N LEU A 305 -1.19 3.92 -1.95
CA LEU A 305 -0.32 4.13 -0.80
C LEU A 305 -0.86 5.22 0.12
N GLY A 306 -1.28 4.80 1.31
CA GLY A 306 -1.50 5.66 2.46
C GLY A 306 -0.22 5.82 3.30
N SER A 307 -0.37 5.75 4.62
CA SER A 307 0.77 5.74 5.54
C SER A 307 1.58 4.46 5.35
N THR A 308 2.88 4.61 5.10
CA THR A 308 3.83 3.51 4.95
C THR A 308 4.83 3.55 6.08
N GLU A 309 5.12 2.39 6.65
CA GLU A 309 6.10 2.18 7.69
C GLU A 309 6.96 0.97 7.32
N VAL A 310 8.28 1.13 7.39
CA VAL A 310 9.25 0.06 7.17
C VAL A 310 10.21 0.06 8.35
N THR A 311 10.38 -1.10 8.97
CA THR A 311 11.32 -1.29 10.08
C THR A 311 12.23 -2.49 9.83
N LEU A 312 13.50 -2.38 10.18
CA LEU A 312 14.44 -3.48 10.08
C LEU A 312 15.57 -3.33 11.11
N ASN A 313 16.25 -4.44 11.40
CA ASN A 313 17.44 -4.44 12.24
C ASN A 313 18.65 -4.79 11.38
N ALA A 314 19.78 -4.15 11.65
CA ALA A 314 21.06 -4.43 11.01
C ALA A 314 22.16 -4.56 12.06
N LYS A 315 23.20 -5.31 11.73
CA LYS A 315 24.49 -5.29 12.44
C LYS A 315 25.44 -4.37 11.71
N VAL A 316 26.15 -3.53 12.45
CA VAL A 316 27.14 -2.61 11.90
C VAL A 316 28.51 -2.88 12.50
N ASP A 317 29.49 -3.06 11.63
CA ASP A 317 30.91 -3.04 11.98
C ASP A 317 31.32 -1.57 12.16
N GLY A 318 31.40 -1.14 13.42
CA GLY A 318 31.84 0.20 13.79
C GLY A 318 33.35 0.39 13.66
N THR A 319 34.12 -0.62 13.24
CA THR A 319 35.57 -0.45 13.05
C THR A 319 35.85 0.63 12.01
N ASP A 320 36.75 1.55 12.34
CA ASP A 320 37.09 2.71 11.52
C ASP A 320 35.90 3.63 11.18
N VAL A 321 34.86 3.65 12.03
CA VAL A 321 33.76 4.62 11.98
C VAL A 321 33.83 5.43 13.28
N SER A 322 33.89 6.76 13.20
CA SER A 322 33.83 7.60 14.40
C SER A 322 33.02 8.87 14.18
N GLY A 323 32.38 9.32 15.27
CA GLY A 323 31.56 10.51 15.29
C GLY A 323 30.14 10.30 14.79
N GLU A 324 29.54 11.40 14.33
CA GLU A 324 28.17 11.46 13.82
C GLU A 324 28.09 10.87 12.40
N VAL A 325 27.34 9.78 12.27
CA VAL A 325 27.08 9.09 11.01
C VAL A 325 25.63 9.30 10.59
N PRO A 326 25.38 9.98 9.47
CA PRO A 326 24.03 10.17 8.95
C PRO A 326 23.51 8.89 8.27
N ILE A 327 22.23 8.59 8.50
CA ILE A 327 21.48 7.53 7.86
C ILE A 327 20.29 8.17 7.16
N TYR A 328 20.38 8.23 5.84
CA TYR A 328 19.36 8.77 4.95
C TYR A 328 18.28 7.74 4.68
N GLY A 329 17.06 8.20 4.40
CA GLY A 329 15.96 7.31 4.06
C GLY A 329 14.99 7.93 3.05
N ALA A 330 14.51 7.11 2.11
CA ALA A 330 13.56 7.54 1.10
C ALA A 330 12.66 6.39 0.63
N GLY A 331 11.43 6.70 0.28
CA GLY A 331 10.57 5.82 -0.52
C GLY A 331 10.60 6.22 -1.98
N VAL A 332 10.80 5.26 -2.87
CA VAL A 332 11.04 5.46 -4.31
C VAL A 332 10.28 4.44 -5.16
N HIS A 333 10.05 4.77 -6.43
CA HIS A 333 9.41 3.86 -7.39
C HIS A 333 10.38 3.09 -8.31
N ASP A 334 11.65 3.00 -7.94
CA ASP A 334 12.69 2.26 -8.67
C ASP A 334 13.55 1.46 -7.67
N SER A 335 13.90 0.24 -8.04
CA SER A 335 14.85 -0.62 -7.31
C SER A 335 16.31 -0.36 -7.70
N THR A 336 16.55 0.37 -8.79
CA THR A 336 17.88 0.73 -9.30
C THR A 336 18.10 2.23 -9.23
N ILE A 337 18.89 2.68 -8.26
CA ILE A 337 19.07 4.11 -8.01
C ILE A 337 20.52 4.51 -8.16
N ASP A 338 20.74 5.54 -8.96
CA ASP A 338 22.06 6.13 -9.15
C ASP A 338 22.55 6.80 -7.85
N LEU A 339 23.85 6.69 -7.56
CA LEU A 339 24.49 7.36 -6.42
C LEU A 339 24.20 8.87 -6.36
N GLN A 340 23.98 9.52 -7.51
CA GLN A 340 23.62 10.94 -7.57
C GLN A 340 22.26 11.22 -6.94
N LEU A 341 21.30 10.30 -7.10
CA LEU A 341 19.99 10.40 -6.49
C LEU A 341 20.07 10.11 -4.99
N LEU A 342 20.81 9.08 -4.56
CA LEU A 342 21.01 8.77 -3.13
C LEU A 342 21.60 9.96 -2.36
N ASN A 343 22.57 10.66 -2.94
CA ASN A 343 23.19 11.84 -2.33
C ASN A 343 22.28 13.08 -2.28
N SER A 344 21.09 13.03 -2.89
CA SER A 344 20.10 14.10 -2.82
C SER A 344 18.95 13.81 -1.86
N ILE A 345 18.96 12.67 -1.17
CA ILE A 345 17.99 12.35 -0.12
C ILE A 345 18.17 13.35 1.02
N GLY A 346 17.08 14.07 1.34
CA GLY A 346 17.11 15.13 2.35
C GLY A 346 16.76 14.67 3.76
N ASP A 347 16.01 13.58 3.89
CA ASP A 347 15.52 13.07 5.16
C ASP A 347 16.50 12.05 5.74
N TYR A 348 16.94 12.29 6.98
CA TYR A 348 17.93 11.45 7.67
C TYR A 348 17.77 11.50 9.18
N ASP A 349 18.36 10.51 9.85
CA ASP A 349 18.67 10.54 11.27
C ASP A 349 20.19 10.34 11.46
N THR A 350 20.72 10.64 12.64
CA THR A 350 22.15 10.52 12.92
C THR A 350 22.37 9.53 14.07
N VAL A 351 23.31 8.62 13.90
CA VAL A 351 23.83 7.77 14.97
C VAL A 351 25.27 8.17 15.32
N ILE A 352 25.70 7.92 16.55
CA ILE A 352 27.03 8.31 17.03
C ILE A 352 27.83 7.04 17.34
N PHE A 353 28.98 6.90 16.69
CA PHE A 353 29.96 5.87 17.02
C PHE A 353 31.01 6.50 17.93
N ASP A 354 31.08 6.03 19.18
CA ASP A 354 32.03 6.53 20.16
C ASP A 354 33.45 6.09 19.75
N ASP A 355 34.38 7.04 19.67
CA ASP A 355 35.79 6.71 19.52
C ASP A 355 36.24 6.18 20.88
N ASP A 356 36.67 4.92 20.95
CA ASP A 356 37.15 4.20 22.15
C ASP A 356 38.47 4.83 22.73
N SER A 357 38.69 6.13 22.49
CA SER A 357 39.87 6.92 22.85
C SER A 357 39.61 8.12 23.77
N ASP A 358 38.35 8.43 24.14
CA ASP A 358 38.05 9.56 25.06
C ASP A 358 37.21 9.22 26.30
N ALA A 359 37.13 7.94 26.67
CA ALA A 359 36.46 7.48 27.88
C ALA A 359 37.21 7.81 29.20
N ASP A 360 37.88 8.96 29.30
CA ASP A 360 38.58 9.41 30.52
C ASP A 360 38.58 10.95 30.75
N ALA A 361 37.75 11.75 30.06
CA ALA A 361 37.79 13.21 30.21
C ALA A 361 36.44 13.96 30.27
N ASP A 362 35.43 13.44 31.01
CA ASP A 362 34.37 14.33 31.54
C ASP A 362 33.82 13.88 32.91
N ALA A 363 34.76 13.49 33.79
CA ALA A 363 34.57 13.64 35.23
C ALA A 363 34.97 15.08 35.63
N ASP A 364 33.99 15.85 36.11
CA ASP A 364 34.11 17.10 36.89
C ASP A 364 34.54 18.42 36.20
N ALA A 365 33.57 19.13 35.59
CA ALA A 365 33.46 20.60 35.60
C ALA A 365 32.05 20.99 35.06
N ASP A 366 31.05 21.37 35.85
CA ASP A 366 31.02 22.51 36.75
C ASP A 366 29.97 22.28 37.86
N ALA A 367 30.47 21.92 39.04
CA ALA A 367 29.78 22.17 40.29
C ALA A 367 30.55 23.27 41.04
N ASP A 368 29.86 24.38 41.27
CA ASP A 368 30.08 25.40 42.30
C ASP A 368 31.35 26.26 42.28
N ALA A 369 31.18 27.54 41.91
CA ALA A 369 31.77 28.65 42.67
C ALA A 369 30.99 29.98 42.49
N ASP A 370 30.49 30.46 43.63
CA ASP A 370 30.31 31.88 44.04
C ASP A 370 29.07 32.63 43.52
N ALA A 371 27.98 32.81 44.28
CA ALA A 371 27.84 33.32 45.65
C ALA A 371 28.43 34.73 45.88
N ASP A 372 27.59 35.74 45.69
CA ASP A 372 27.59 37.04 46.40
C ASP A 372 26.12 37.52 46.38
N ALA A 373 25.30 37.28 47.41
CA ALA A 373 25.28 37.86 48.76
C ALA A 373 24.81 39.33 48.82
N ASP A 374 23.68 39.50 49.54
CA ASP A 374 23.24 40.67 50.31
C ASP A 374 22.75 41.92 49.54
N ALA A 375 21.69 42.64 49.92
CA ALA A 375 20.70 42.54 50.98
C ALA A 375 19.63 43.62 50.65
N ASP A 376 18.37 43.41 51.02
CA ASP A 376 17.75 44.27 52.04
C ASP A 376 16.27 43.92 52.27
N ALA A 377 15.96 43.91 53.55
CA ALA A 377 14.72 43.53 54.18
C ALA A 377 13.66 44.65 54.11
N ASP A 378 12.55 44.34 54.80
CA ASP A 378 11.50 45.21 55.31
C ASP A 378 10.28 45.35 54.39
N ALA A 379 9.19 44.63 54.65
CA ALA A 379 8.22 44.79 55.75
C ALA A 379 7.17 45.89 55.46
N ASP A 380 6.01 45.68 56.09
CA ASP A 380 4.81 46.52 56.14
C ASP A 380 3.83 46.36 54.96
N ALA A 381 2.73 45.64 55.13
CA ALA A 381 1.55 45.89 55.96
C ALA A 381 0.51 46.79 55.26
N ASP A 382 -0.74 46.45 55.56
CA ASP A 382 -1.98 47.22 55.33
C ASP A 382 -2.50 47.29 53.89
N ALA A 383 -3.79 47.22 53.59
CA ALA A 383 -4.99 46.92 54.36
C ALA A 383 -6.15 46.92 53.33
N ASP A 384 -7.22 46.21 53.69
CA ASP A 384 -8.64 46.55 53.49
C ASP A 384 -9.16 47.01 52.12
N ALA A 385 -10.17 46.27 51.63
CA ALA A 385 -11.56 46.73 51.43
C ALA A 385 -12.18 45.93 50.27
N ASP A 386 -13.03 44.95 50.54
CA ASP A 386 -14.49 45.10 50.80
C ASP A 386 -15.35 45.26 49.54
N ALA A 387 -16.54 44.68 49.66
CA ALA A 387 -17.77 44.83 48.88
C ALA A 387 -17.89 43.90 47.66
N ASP A 388 -18.62 42.79 47.74
CA ASP A 388 -20.05 42.58 48.05
C ASP A 388 -20.88 42.43 46.78
N ALA A 389 -21.77 41.44 46.87
CA ALA A 389 -23.12 41.40 46.31
C ALA A 389 -23.23 41.18 44.79
N ASP A 390 -24.21 40.44 44.29
CA ASP A 390 -25.24 39.53 44.81
C ASP A 390 -26.02 39.13 43.55
N ALA A 391 -26.69 37.96 43.63
CA ALA A 391 -27.98 37.70 43.00
C ALA A 391 -28.07 37.69 41.46
N ASP A 392 -28.95 36.96 40.80
CA ASP A 392 -29.95 35.94 41.08
C ASP A 392 -30.39 35.51 39.66
N ALA A 393 -30.46 34.23 39.35
CA ALA A 393 -31.70 33.43 39.31
C ALA A 393 -32.39 33.40 37.94
N ASP A 394 -33.23 32.37 37.83
CA ASP A 394 -34.25 32.05 36.82
C ASP A 394 -33.72 31.34 35.56
N ALA A 395 -33.72 30.00 35.49
CA ALA A 395 -34.89 29.10 35.45
C ALA A 395 -35.86 29.45 34.31
N ASP A 396 -35.98 28.56 33.33
CA ASP A 396 -37.29 28.01 33.00
C ASP A 396 -37.16 26.73 32.16
N ALA A 397 -37.90 25.73 32.63
CA ALA A 397 -38.21 24.50 31.94
C ALA A 397 -39.23 24.79 30.83
N ASP A 398 -39.27 23.93 29.80
CA ASP A 398 -40.57 23.38 29.41
C ASP A 398 -40.42 22.06 28.65
N ALA A 399 -41.31 21.16 29.05
CA ALA A 399 -41.59 19.88 28.44
C ALA A 399 -42.60 20.04 27.30
N ASP A 400 -42.63 19.09 26.37
CA ASP A 400 -43.82 18.48 25.73
C ASP A 400 -43.27 17.51 24.66
N ALA A 401 -43.44 16.18 24.73
CA ALA A 401 -44.65 15.37 24.66
C ALA A 401 -45.37 15.45 23.30
N ASP A 402 -45.03 14.52 22.40
CA ASP A 402 -45.99 13.66 21.66
C ASP A 402 -45.28 12.43 21.08
#